data_AF-A0A432UHS1-F1
#
_entry.id   AF-A0A432UHS1-F1
#
_cell.length_a   1.000
_cell.length_b   1.000
_cell.length_c   1.000
_cell.angle_alpha   90.00
_cell.angle_beta   90.00
_cell.angle_gamma   90.00
#
_symmetry.space_group_name_H-M   'P 1'
#
loop_
_entity.id
_entity.type
_entity.pdbx_description
1 polymer ?
#
loop_
_entity_poly.entity_id
_entity_poly.type
_entity_poly.pdbx_seq_one_letter_code
_entity_poly.pdbx_strand_id
1 'polypeptide(L)' 'MEFSVLRSDGRARYGILKGTHGLTETPCFMPVGTLGAVKGLTWESLREMGYHLVLSNVYHLY' A
#
# COMPACT_ATOMS: atom_id res chain seq x y z
N MET A 1 9.06 -5.13 -11.14
CA MET A 1 8.86 -4.47 -9.84
C MET A 1 10.19 -3.91 -9.42
N GLU A 2 10.24 -2.63 -9.05
CA GLU A 2 11.47 -1.88 -8.77
C GLU A 2 11.29 -1.08 -7.48
N PHE A 3 12.33 -1.02 -6.64
CA PHE A 3 12.33 -0.24 -5.41
C PHE A 3 13.54 0.68 -5.36
N SER A 4 13.30 1.96 -5.09
CA SER A 4 14.35 3.00 -5.07
C SER A 4 14.26 3.82 -3.79
N VAL A 5 15.39 4.04 -3.12
CA VAL A 5 15.49 4.94 -1.97
C VAL A 5 15.84 6.33 -2.48
N LEU A 6 15.00 7.31 -2.18
CA LEU A 6 15.17 8.70 -2.61
C LEU A 6 15.92 9.55 -1.58
N ARG A 7 15.69 9.29 -0.29
CA ARG A 7 16.36 9.99 0.80
C ARG A 7 16.52 9.08 2.02
N SER A 8 17.56 9.32 2.80
CA SER A 8 17.78 8.69 4.09
C SER A 8 18.07 9.72 5.18
N ASP A 9 17.72 9.37 6.42
CA ASP A 9 18.11 10.07 7.64
C ASP A 9 18.40 9.03 8.72
N GLY A 10 19.68 8.81 9.02
CA GLY A 10 20.13 7.67 9.83
C GLY A 10 19.63 6.34 9.26
N ARG A 11 18.76 5.63 10.00
CA ARG A 11 18.13 4.37 9.56
C ARG A 11 16.79 4.56 8.85
N ALA A 12 16.21 5.76 8.87
CA ALA A 12 14.97 6.07 8.16
C ALA A 12 15.24 6.18 6.65
N ARG A 13 14.29 5.70 5.85
CA ARG A 13 14.40 5.67 4.38
C ARG A 13 13.07 6.12 3.79
N TYR A 14 13.14 7.13 2.94
CA TYR A 14 12.06 7.52 2.06
C TYR A 14 12.32 6.95 0.67
N GLY A 15 11.35 6.24 0.10
CA GLY A 15 11.53 5.57 -1.18
C GLY A 15 10.24 5.44 -1.98
N ILE A 16 10.38 4.91 -3.19
CA ILE A 16 9.26 4.60 -4.08
C ILE A 16 9.35 3.13 -4.47
N LEU A 17 8.23 2.42 -4.29
CA LEU A 17 8.00 1.10 -4.85
C LEU A 17 7.17 1.23 -6.13
N LYS A 18 7.71 0.77 -7.25
CA LYS A 18 7.00 0.70 -8.54
C LYS A 18 6.42 -0.69 -8.74
N GLY A 19 5.10 -0.78 -8.54
CA GLY A 19 4.30 -1.97 -8.79
C GLY A 19 3.69 -1.97 -10.20
N THR A 20 2.90 -3.01 -10.51
CA THR A 20 2.15 -3.12 -11.77
C THR A 20 1.03 -2.09 -11.88
N HIS A 21 0.43 -1.71 -10.75
CA HIS A 21 -0.74 -0.83 -10.69
C HIS A 21 -0.41 0.61 -10.30
N GLY A 22 0.87 0.96 -10.17
CA GLY A 22 1.29 2.33 -9.85
C GLY A 22 2.51 2.40 -8.95
N LEU A 23 2.70 3.59 -8.40
CA LEU A 23 3.78 3.93 -7.47
C LEU A 23 3.24 3.95 -6.05
N THR A 24 4.07 3.57 -5.09
CA THR A 24 3.77 3.66 -3.65
C THR A 24 4.98 4.23 -2.92
N GLU A 25 4.79 5.33 -2.22
CA GLU A 25 5.82 5.90 -1.36
C GLU A 25 6.05 5.02 -0.12
N THR A 26 7.29 4.94 0.35
CA THR A 26 7.65 4.22 1.57
C THR A 26 8.36 5.16 2.56
N PRO A 27 8.12 5.02 3.88
CA PRO A 27 7.30 3.99 4.53
C PRO A 27 5.80 4.21 4.30
N CYS A 28 5.05 3.13 4.10
CA CYS A 28 3.59 3.18 3.98
C CYS A 28 2.92 2.25 5.01
N PHE A 29 1.70 2.61 5.38
CA PHE A 29 0.80 1.74 6.13
C PHE A 29 -0.22 1.15 5.15
N MET A 30 -0.46 -0.16 5.23
CA MET A 30 -1.37 -0.87 4.32
C MET A 30 -2.64 -1.31 5.07
N PRO A 31 -3.82 -0.81 4.68
CA PRO A 31 -5.09 -1.36 5.14
C PRO A 31 -5.24 -2.82 4.71
N VAL A 32 -5.83 -3.64 5.59
CA VAL A 32 -5.99 -5.08 5.36
C VAL A 32 -7.39 -5.37 4.83
N GLY A 33 -7.44 -5.92 3.63
CA GLY A 33 -8.62 -6.51 3.02
C GLY A 33 -8.75 -7.99 3.41
N THR A 34 -9.94 -8.38 3.86
CA THR A 34 -10.31 -9.76 4.16
C THR A 34 -11.64 -10.05 3.47
N LEU A 35 -11.82 -11.25 2.89
CA LEU A 35 -13.00 -11.58 2.07
C LEU A 35 -13.21 -10.58 0.92
N GLY A 36 -12.12 -10.15 0.28
CA GLY A 36 -12.15 -9.27 -0.89
C GLY A 36 -12.39 -7.78 -0.61
N ALA A 37 -12.54 -7.36 0.66
CA ALA A 37 -12.83 -5.97 0.99
C ALA A 37 -12.10 -5.48 2.26
N VAL A 38 -11.82 -4.17 2.33
CA VAL A 38 -11.50 -3.49 3.59
C VAL A 38 -12.82 -3.15 4.28
N LYS A 39 -13.02 -3.66 5.49
CA LYS A 39 -14.32 -3.60 6.16
C LYS A 39 -14.77 -2.16 6.41
N GLY A 40 -15.94 -1.80 5.87
CA GLY A 40 -16.58 -0.50 6.10
C GLY A 40 -16.06 0.64 5.24
N LEU A 41 -15.17 0.38 4.28
CA LEU A 41 -14.59 1.40 3.40
C LEU A 41 -14.76 1.00 1.94
N THR A 42 -15.09 1.99 1.09
CA THR A 42 -15.03 1.81 -0.36
C THR A 42 -13.61 2.08 -0.87
N TRP A 43 -13.36 1.71 -2.14
CA TRP A 43 -12.08 2.00 -2.77
C TRP A 43 -11.80 3.50 -2.89
N GLU A 44 -12.84 4.29 -3.14
CA GLU A 44 -12.78 5.75 -3.20
C GLU A 44 -12.36 6.33 -1.86
N SER A 45 -12.96 5.89 -0.75
CA SER A 45 -12.57 6.35 0.59
C SER A 45 -11.11 6.07 0.91
N LEU A 46 -10.60 4.89 0.53
CA LEU A 46 -9.19 4.55 0.74
C LEU A 46 -8.25 5.47 -0.05
N ARG A 47 -8.61 5.80 -1.29
CA ARG A 47 -7.85 6.72 -2.12
C ARG A 47 -7.87 8.14 -1.58
N GLU A 48 -9.02 8.62 -1.12
CA GLU A 48 -9.16 9.94 -0.48
C GLU A 48 -8.33 10.05 0.81
N MET A 49 -8.17 8.95 1.54
CA MET A 49 -7.28 8.85 2.71
C MET A 49 -5.79 8.77 2.36
N GLY A 50 -5.42 8.72 1.07
CA GLY A 50 -4.03 8.65 0.62
C GLY A 50 -3.44 7.24 0.58
N TYR A 51 -4.26 6.19 0.63
CA TYR A 51 -3.77 4.82 0.49
C TYR A 51 -3.62 4.44 -0.99
N HIS A 52 -2.39 4.07 -1.36
CA HIS A 52 -2.04 3.62 -2.71
C HIS A 52 -1.77 2.11 -2.80
N LEU A 53 -1.79 1.41 -1.66
CA LEU A 53 -1.52 -0.02 -1.55
C LEU A 53 -2.36 -0.62 -0.42
N VAL A 54 -2.93 -1.80 -0.66
CA VAL A 54 -3.70 -2.58 0.31
C VAL A 54 -3.14 -4.00 0.38
N LEU A 55 -3.24 -4.61 1.56
CA LEU A 55 -2.90 -6.02 1.74
C LEU A 55 -4.17 -6.84 1.59
N SER A 56 -4.18 -7.81 0.67
CA SER A 56 -5.30 -8.74 0.53
C SER A 56 -4.96 -10.08 1.17
N ASN A 57 -5.78 -10.53 2.12
CA ASN A 57 -5.59 -11.85 2.72
C ASN A 57 -6.15 -12.95 1.79
N VAL A 58 -5.25 -13.58 1.05
CA VAL A 58 -5.58 -14.65 0.08
C VAL A 58 -6.20 -15.89 0.71
N TYR A 59 -5.95 -16.16 2.01
CA TYR A 59 -6.60 -17.26 2.71
C TYR A 59 -8.13 -17.09 2.76
N HIS A 60 -8.67 -15.88 2.69
CA HIS A 60 -10.13 -15.70 2.74
C HIS A 60 -10.77 -15.50 1.35
N LEU A 61 -10.04 -15.75 0.26
CA LEU A 61 -10.53 -15.50 -1.11
C LEU A 61 -10.90 -16.77 -1.89
N TYR A 62 -10.72 -17.95 -1.29
CA TYR A 62 -11.10 -19.22 -1.90
C TYR A 62 -12.61 -19.50 -1.78
#